data_AF-A0A1M5FL30-F1
#
_entry.id   AF-A0A1M5FL30-F1
#
_cell.length_a   1.000
_cell.length_b   1.000
_cell.length_c   1.000
_cell.angle_alpha   90.00
_cell.angle_beta   90.00
_cell.angle_gamma   90.00
#
_symmetry.space_group_name_H-M   'P 1'
#
loop_
_entity.id
_entity.type
_entity.pdbx_description
1 polymer ?
#
loop_
_entity_poly.entity_id
_entity_poly.type
_entity_poly.pdbx_seq_one_letter_code
_entity_poly.pdbx_strand_id
1 'polypeptide(L)'
;MVLRIFLSLSLILVAVSCHYTLSAQAQSKQMDRKLSHLTDFYKQKAAERKVVGSSLAIIRNGDPIYHSHYGLADRDKEKAITKGSIFHWASVTKTFTGIAMCSKRIRLKRCSRPK
;
A
#
# COMPACT_ATOMS: atom_id res chain seq x y z
N MET A 1 -32.99 -14.90 -40.36
CA MET A 1 -32.62 -15.72 -39.17
C MET A 1 -31.25 -15.34 -38.62
N VAL A 2 -30.22 -15.30 -39.47
CA VAL A 2 -28.84 -14.96 -39.12
C VAL A 2 -28.67 -13.58 -38.45
N LEU A 3 -29.33 -12.52 -38.93
CA LEU A 3 -29.25 -11.17 -38.35
C LEU A 3 -29.79 -11.07 -36.91
N ARG A 4 -30.83 -11.86 -36.59
CA ARG A 4 -31.43 -11.91 -35.23
C ARG A 4 -30.52 -12.64 -34.24
N ILE A 5 -29.76 -13.63 -34.72
CA ILE A 5 -28.77 -14.38 -33.94
C ILE A 5 -27.55 -13.48 -33.64
N PHE A 6 -27.08 -12.69 -34.61
CA PHE A 6 -26.00 -11.73 -34.36
C PHE A 6 -26.40 -10.61 -33.39
N LEU A 7 -27.63 -10.09 -33.48
CA LEU A 7 -28.13 -9.08 -32.53
C LEU A 7 -28.22 -9.63 -31.10
N SER A 8 -28.71 -10.86 -30.91
CA SER A 8 -28.82 -11.47 -29.57
C SER A 8 -27.46 -11.80 -28.97
N LEU A 9 -26.50 -12.29 -29.77
CA LEU A 9 -25.11 -12.52 -29.33
C LEU A 9 -24.41 -11.22 -28.93
N SER A 10 -24.58 -10.14 -29.69
CA SER A 10 -24.05 -8.82 -29.34
C SER A 10 -24.63 -8.30 -28.03
N LEU A 11 -25.93 -8.50 -27.79
CA LEU A 11 -26.61 -8.04 -26.57
C LEU A 11 -26.11 -8.79 -25.32
N ILE A 12 -25.88 -10.10 -25.44
CA ILE A 12 -25.33 -10.94 -24.36
C ILE A 12 -23.90 -10.50 -24.03
N LEU A 13 -23.07 -10.23 -25.03
CA LEU A 13 -21.69 -9.77 -24.84
C LEU A 13 -21.63 -8.43 -24.09
N VAL A 14 -22.52 -7.49 -24.44
CA VAL A 14 -22.63 -6.19 -23.75
C VAL A 14 -23.12 -6.39 -22.30
N ALA A 15 -24.14 -7.21 -22.07
CA ALA A 15 -24.63 -7.50 -20.72
C ALA A 15 -23.53 -8.12 -19.83
N VAL A 16 -22.79 -9.10 -20.35
CA VAL A 16 -21.70 -9.76 -19.65
C VAL A 16 -20.57 -8.78 -19.31
N SER A 17 -20.13 -7.95 -20.25
CA SER A 17 -19.12 -6.91 -19.99
C SER A 17 -19.55 -5.91 -18.91
N CYS A 18 -20.83 -5.52 -18.89
CA CYS A 18 -21.40 -4.63 -17.89
C CYS A 18 -21.38 -5.25 -16.47
N HIS A 19 -21.63 -6.55 -16.34
CA HIS A 19 -21.57 -7.25 -15.04
C HIS A 19 -20.16 -7.25 -14.44
N TYR A 20 -19.12 -7.41 -15.27
CA TYR A 20 -17.73 -7.36 -14.81
C TYR A 20 -17.35 -5.97 -14.30
N THR A 21 -17.77 -4.90 -14.99
CA THR A 21 -17.47 -3.51 -14.58
C THR A 21 -18.17 -3.15 -13.27
N LEU A 22 -19.42 -3.58 -13.06
CA LEU A 22 -20.17 -3.29 -11.83
C LEU A 22 -19.56 -3.98 -10.60
N SER A 23 -19.09 -5.22 -10.75
CA SER A 23 -18.41 -5.96 -9.68
C SER A 23 -17.08 -5.31 -9.30
N ALA A 24 -16.29 -4.88 -10.29
CA ALA A 24 -15.04 -4.16 -10.07
C ALA A 24 -15.26 -2.83 -9.33
N GLN A 25 -16.29 -2.07 -9.72
CA GLN A 25 -16.65 -0.83 -9.04
C GLN A 25 -17.15 -1.06 -7.61
N ALA A 26 -17.89 -2.13 -7.33
CA ALA A 26 -18.33 -2.47 -5.98
C ALA A 26 -17.14 -2.82 -5.06
N GLN A 27 -16.17 -3.58 -5.56
CA GLN A 27 -14.98 -3.96 -4.80
C GLN A 27 -14.08 -2.76 -4.48
N SER A 28 -13.86 -1.84 -5.44
CA SER A 28 -13.09 -0.60 -5.20
C SER A 28 -13.73 0.25 -4.11
N LYS A 29 -15.04 0.50 -4.18
CA LYS A 29 -15.78 1.28 -3.18
C LYS A 29 -15.79 0.65 -1.79
N GLN A 30 -15.72 -0.69 -1.70
CA GLN A 30 -15.56 -1.38 -0.42
C GLN A 30 -14.15 -1.18 0.14
N MET A 31 -13.12 -1.24 -0.70
CA MET A 31 -11.74 -0.98 -0.29
C MET A 31 -11.58 0.45 0.24
N ASP A 32 -12.11 1.45 -0.49
CA ASP A 32 -12.05 2.86 -0.09
C ASP A 32 -12.67 3.09 1.28
N ARG A 33 -13.82 2.44 1.56
CA ARG A 33 -14.47 2.50 2.88
C ARG A 33 -13.59 1.91 3.99
N LYS A 34 -12.94 0.77 3.74
CA LYS A 34 -12.00 0.16 4.71
C LYS A 34 -10.80 1.06 4.96
N LEU A 35 -10.23 1.65 3.91
CA LEU A 35 -9.11 2.57 4.01
C LEU A 35 -9.49 3.87 4.73
N SER A 36 -10.68 4.41 4.48
CA SER A 36 -11.22 5.56 5.22
C SER A 36 -11.32 5.24 6.71
N HIS A 37 -11.97 4.14 7.08
CA HIS A 37 -12.10 3.74 8.47
C HIS A 37 -10.74 3.52 9.15
N LEU A 38 -9.78 2.93 8.42
CA LEU A 38 -8.40 2.81 8.90
C LEU A 38 -7.74 4.18 9.09
N THR A 39 -7.99 5.13 8.19
CA THR A 39 -7.47 6.52 8.27
C THR A 39 -7.94 7.17 9.56
N ASP A 40 -9.23 7.06 9.84
CA ASP A 40 -9.87 7.69 10.99
C ASP A 40 -9.34 7.06 12.28
N PHE A 41 -9.32 5.73 12.34
CA PHE A 41 -8.73 5.00 13.47
C PHE A 41 -7.27 5.40 13.70
N TYR A 42 -6.47 5.43 12.64
CA TYR A 42 -5.06 5.80 12.69
C TYR A 42 -4.86 7.21 13.24
N LYS A 43 -5.56 8.21 12.69
CA LYS A 43 -5.46 9.61 13.10
C LYS A 43 -5.99 9.81 14.53
N GLN A 44 -7.09 9.14 14.89
CA GLN A 44 -7.63 9.15 16.24
C GLN A 44 -6.60 8.63 17.24
N LYS A 45 -5.98 7.47 16.99
CA LYS A 45 -4.98 6.90 17.89
C LYS A 45 -3.69 7.73 17.95
N ALA A 46 -3.30 8.35 16.85
CA ALA A 46 -2.16 9.28 16.85
C ALA A 46 -2.45 10.51 17.72
N ALA A 47 -3.67 11.06 17.64
CA ALA A 47 -4.11 12.18 18.47
C ALA A 47 -4.23 11.80 19.96
N GLU A 48 -4.89 10.68 20.29
CA GLU A 48 -5.05 10.19 21.66
C GLU A 48 -3.70 10.01 22.37
N ARG A 49 -2.68 9.53 21.63
CA ARG A 49 -1.33 9.31 22.15
C ARG A 49 -0.42 10.53 22.07
N LYS A 50 -0.94 11.69 21.64
CA LYS A 50 -0.18 12.94 21.47
C LYS A 50 1.06 12.77 20.60
N VAL A 51 0.95 11.98 19.54
CA VAL A 51 2.04 11.78 18.58
C VAL A 51 2.24 13.08 17.80
N VAL A 52 3.47 13.62 17.80
CA VAL A 52 3.78 14.88 17.08
C VAL A 52 3.58 14.73 15.58
N GLY A 53 4.03 13.59 15.05
CA GLY A 53 3.89 13.27 13.64
C GLY A 53 4.07 11.79 13.36
N SER A 54 3.28 11.27 12.41
CA SER A 54 3.33 9.88 11.97
C SER A 54 2.98 9.77 10.48
N SER A 55 3.40 8.66 9.87
CA SER A 55 3.02 8.28 8.52
C SER A 55 2.65 6.80 8.48
N LEU A 56 1.64 6.46 7.68
CA LEU A 56 1.17 5.09 7.43
C LEU A 56 1.17 4.83 5.92
N ALA A 57 1.68 3.67 5.51
CA ALA A 57 1.66 3.22 4.12
C ALA A 57 1.28 1.73 4.05
N ILE A 58 0.51 1.35 3.04
CA ILE A 58 0.15 -0.04 2.75
C ILE A 58 0.64 -0.38 1.35
N ILE A 59 1.40 -1.47 1.27
CA ILE A 59 1.97 -1.99 0.04
C ILE A 59 1.38 -3.36 -0.23
N ARG A 60 0.89 -3.60 -1.44
CA ARG A 60 0.38 -4.89 -1.90
C ARG A 60 1.01 -5.22 -3.25
N ASN A 61 1.59 -6.41 -3.38
CA ASN A 61 2.24 -6.87 -4.60
C ASN A 61 3.37 -5.95 -5.10
N GLY A 62 4.05 -5.25 -4.18
CA GLY A 62 5.10 -4.28 -4.52
C GLY A 62 4.59 -2.85 -4.75
N ASP A 63 3.29 -2.67 -4.96
CA ASP A 63 2.70 -1.36 -5.22
C ASP A 63 2.16 -0.70 -3.96
N PRO A 64 2.48 0.59 -3.71
CA PRO A 64 1.85 1.35 -2.63
C PRO A 64 0.39 1.65 -3.00
N ILE A 65 -0.53 0.96 -2.34
CA ILE A 65 -1.97 1.11 -2.59
C ILE A 65 -2.63 2.18 -1.71
N TYR A 66 -1.95 2.64 -0.65
CA TYR A 66 -2.49 3.63 0.27
C TYR A 66 -1.40 4.30 1.11
N HIS A 67 -1.50 5.61 1.30
CA HIS A 67 -0.62 6.43 2.15
C HIS A 67 -1.46 7.43 2.95
N SER A 68 -1.09 7.65 4.21
CA SER A 68 -1.71 8.66 5.08
C SER A 68 -0.70 9.25 6.03
N HIS A 69 -0.85 10.53 6.33
CA HIS A 69 0.04 11.31 7.16
C HIS A 69 -0.75 11.99 8.27
N TYR A 70 -0.12 12.14 9.43
CA TYR A 70 -0.69 12.83 10.57
C TYR A 70 0.36 13.73 11.21
N GLY A 71 0.02 14.98 11.49
CA GLY A 71 0.86 15.90 12.27
C GLY A 71 2.07 16.46 11.52
N LEU A 72 3.11 16.78 12.29
CA LEU A 72 4.27 17.56 11.86
C LEU A 72 5.55 16.72 11.89
N ALA A 73 6.40 16.91 10.88
CA ALA A 73 7.74 16.36 10.80
C ALA A 73 8.73 17.15 11.68
N ASP A 74 8.49 18.45 11.81
CA ASP A 74 9.26 19.37 12.65
C ASP A 74 8.26 20.30 13.34
N ARG A 75 8.21 20.23 14.67
CA ARG A 75 7.25 21.02 15.46
C ARG A 75 7.66 22.48 15.54
N ASP A 76 8.96 22.76 15.63
CA ASP A 76 9.48 24.12 15.84
C ASP A 76 9.39 24.93 14.54
N LYS A 77 9.47 24.27 13.39
CA LYS A 77 9.29 24.86 12.06
C LYS A 77 7.89 24.68 11.48
N GLU A 78 6.96 24.12 12.27
CA GLU A 78 5.59 23.80 11.86
C GLU A 78 5.50 23.03 10.52
N LYS A 79 6.49 22.17 10.24
CA LYS A 79 6.61 21.49 8.96
C LYS A 79 5.72 20.25 8.96
N ALA A 80 4.71 20.21 8.08
CA ALA A 80 3.86 19.03 7.92
C ALA A 80 4.62 17.78 7.45
N ILE A 81 4.11 16.60 7.80
CA ILE A 81 4.60 15.34 7.23
C ILE A 81 4.14 15.21 5.79
N THR A 82 5.06 14.77 4.94
CA THR A 82 4.82 14.45 3.54
C THR A 82 5.37 13.07 3.22
N LYS A 83 5.09 12.56 2.02
CA LYS A 83 5.68 11.32 1.51
C LYS A 83 7.22 11.33 1.51
N GLY A 84 7.85 12.51 1.44
CA GLY A 84 9.31 12.68 1.46
C GLY A 84 9.89 12.95 2.85
N SER A 85 9.08 12.96 3.91
CA SER A 85 9.58 13.20 5.27
C SER A 85 10.47 12.05 5.75
N ILE A 86 11.65 12.38 6.26
CA ILE A 86 12.63 11.42 6.79
C ILE A 86 12.37 11.22 8.30
N PHE A 87 12.32 9.96 8.73
CA PHE A 87 12.13 9.60 10.14
C PHE A 87 13.39 8.99 10.72
N HIS A 88 13.67 9.30 11.99
CA HIS A 88 14.70 8.59 12.73
C HIS A 88 14.18 7.22 13.16
N TRP A 89 14.53 6.18 12.40
CA TRP A 89 13.89 4.85 12.52
C TRP A 89 14.36 4.01 13.72
N ALA A 90 15.34 4.52 14.50
CA ALA A 90 15.87 3.91 15.71
C ALA A 90 16.18 2.40 15.51
N SER A 91 15.64 1.53 16.38
CA SER A 91 15.92 0.09 16.35
C SER A 91 15.49 -0.64 15.07
N VAL A 92 14.65 -0.04 14.22
CA VAL A 92 14.33 -0.63 12.90
C VAL A 92 15.59 -0.76 12.03
N THR A 93 16.61 0.06 12.28
CA THR A 93 17.94 -0.02 11.65
C THR A 93 18.58 -1.41 11.79
N LYS A 94 18.28 -2.16 12.87
CA LYS A 94 18.83 -3.50 13.11
C LYS A 94 18.43 -4.51 12.04
N THR A 95 17.28 -4.33 11.39
CA THR A 95 16.87 -5.17 10.25
C THR A 95 17.86 -5.04 9.09
N PHE A 96 18.31 -3.81 8.80
CA PHE A 96 19.32 -3.56 7.78
C PHE A 96 20.67 -4.16 8.16
N THR A 97 21.08 -4.02 9.43
CA THR A 97 22.31 -4.65 9.93
C THR A 97 22.24 -6.18 9.80
N GLY A 98 21.11 -6.79 10.17
CA GLY A 98 20.90 -8.23 10.02
C GLY A 98 20.99 -8.69 8.56
N ILE A 99 20.41 -7.95 7.62
CA ILE A 99 20.53 -8.21 6.18
C ILE A 99 22.00 -8.07 5.74
N ALA A 100 22.71 -7.03 6.18
CA ALA A 100 24.11 -6.82 5.82
C ALA A 100 24.99 -8.00 6.31
N MET A 101 24.79 -8.45 7.55
CA MET A 101 25.48 -9.61 8.10
C MET A 101 25.14 -10.90 7.33
N CYS A 102 23.86 -11.13 7.04
CA CYS A 102 23.40 -12.30 6.30
C CYS A 102 23.98 -12.30 4.86
N SER A 103 23.94 -11.17 4.17
CA SER A 103 24.47 -11.00 2.80
C SER A 103 25.96 -11.29 2.73
N LYS A 104 26.76 -10.80 3.70
CA LYS A 104 28.19 -11.15 3.82
C LYS A 104 28.39 -12.67 3.96
N ARG A 105 27.57 -13.33 4.78
CA ARG A 105 27.62 -14.80 4.95
C ARG A 105 27.24 -15.55 3.67
N ILE A 106 26.20 -15.11 2.97
CA ILE A 106 25.77 -15.70 1.68
C ILE A 106 26.88 -15.56 0.63
N ARG A 107 27.57 -14.41 0.58
CA ARG A 107 28.70 -14.18 -0.34
C ARG A 107 29.89 -15.08 -0.03
N LEU A 108 30.24 -15.27 1.23
CA LEU A 108 31.33 -16.18 1.64
C LEU A 108 31.01 -17.64 1.32
N LYS A 109 29.78 -18.11 1.61
CA LYS A 109 29.35 -19.48 1.29
C LYS A 109 29.32 -19.79 -0.21
N ARG A 110 29.11 -18.77 -1.07
CA ARG A 110 29.25 -18.93 -2.53
C ARG A 110 30.70 -19.07 -2.98
N CYS A 111 31.64 -18.42 -2.30
CA CYS A 111 33.07 -18.47 -2.64
C CYS A 111 33.76 -19.75 -2.15
N SER A 112 33.23 -20.39 -1.11
CA SER A 112 33.79 -21.61 -0.50
C SER A 112 33.20 -22.92 -1.04
N ARG A 113 32.33 -22.89 -2.07
CA ARG A 113 31.88 -24.11 -2.75
C ARG A 113 32.85 -24.41 -3.90
N PRO A 114 33.49 -25.61 -3.94
CA PRO A 114 34.26 -26.01 -5.11
C PRO A 114 33.34 -26.05 -6.34
N LYS A 115 33.88 -25.63 -7.49
CA LYS A 115 33.21 -25.76 -8.79
C LYS A 115 33.06 -27.23 -9.17
#